data_AF-A0A7Y3DZF2-F1
#
_entry.id   AF-A0A7Y3DZF2-F1
#
_cell.length_a   1.000
_cell.length_b   1.000
_cell.length_c   1.000
_cell.angle_alpha   90.00
_cell.angle_beta   90.00
_cell.angle_gamma   90.00
#
_symmetry.space_group_name_H-M   'P 1'
#
loop_
_entity.id
_entity.type
_entity.pdbx_description
1 polymer ?
#
loop_
_entity_poly.entity_id
_entity_poly.type
_entity_poly.pdbx_seq_one_letter_code
_entity_poly.pdbx_strand_id
1 'polypeptide(L)' 'ASLFLLQHENLQVGDMVMIHVGHAIQKMTEEEAQTAWDLYDEMFEAEAAEREAAAQAGDHVGAGHARDRAKG' A
#
# COMPACT_ATOMS: atom_id res chain seq x y z
N ALA A 1 19.71 -4.71 -6.21
CA ALA A 1 19.81 -4.93 -4.75
C ALA A 1 21.06 -5.76 -4.45
N SER A 2 21.64 -5.62 -3.26
CA SER A 2 22.79 -6.44 -2.79
C SER A 2 22.30 -7.76 -2.18
N LEU A 3 22.98 -8.87 -2.48
CA LEU A 3 22.69 -10.21 -1.93
C LEU A 3 23.61 -10.61 -0.77
N PHE A 4 24.46 -9.70 -0.29
CA PHE A 4 25.51 -9.99 0.68
C PHE A 4 25.00 -10.69 1.96
N LEU A 5 23.79 -10.34 2.43
CA LEU A 5 23.21 -10.90 3.65
C LEU A 5 22.71 -12.34 3.47
N LEU A 6 22.41 -12.77 2.24
CA LEU A 6 21.89 -14.09 1.91
C LEU A 6 22.95 -15.03 1.33
N GLN A 7 24.24 -14.72 1.50
CA GLN A 7 25.34 -15.53 0.97
C GLN A 7 25.40 -16.98 1.48
N HIS A 8 24.68 -17.28 2.57
CA HIS A 8 24.57 -18.62 3.15
C HIS A 8 23.38 -19.41 2.58
N GLU A 9 22.48 -18.75 1.84
CA GLU A 9 21.32 -19.36 1.20
C GLU A 9 21.67 -19.84 -0.21
N ASN A 10 21.07 -20.95 -0.63
CA ASN A 10 21.17 -21.41 -2.01
C ASN A 10 20.15 -20.66 -2.89
N LEU A 11 20.58 -19.52 -3.42
CA LEU A 11 19.79 -18.69 -4.33
C LEU A 11 20.01 -19.09 -5.79
N GLN A 12 18.92 -19.26 -6.51
CA GLN A 12 18.87 -19.57 -7.93
C GLN A 12 18.04 -18.52 -8.67
N VAL A 13 18.24 -18.41 -9.97
CA VAL A 13 17.39 -17.54 -10.81
C VAL A 13 15.95 -18.04 -10.73
N GLY A 14 15.03 -17.13 -10.40
CA GLY A 14 13.62 -17.43 -10.17
C GLY A 14 13.21 -17.48 -8.70
N ASP A 15 14.17 -17.53 -7.76
CA ASP A 15 13.85 -17.39 -6.35
C ASP A 15 13.33 -15.98 -6.02
N MET A 16 12.33 -15.93 -5.16
CA MET A 16 11.78 -14.67 -4.65
C MET A 16 12.57 -14.21 -3.44
N VAL A 17 12.81 -12.90 -3.34
CA VAL A 17 13.52 -12.30 -2.20
C VAL A 17 12.85 -11.01 -1.75
N MET A 18 12.82 -10.77 -0.44
CA MET A 18 12.40 -9.49 0.11
C MET A 18 13.59 -8.53 0.13
N ILE A 19 13.38 -7.35 -0.45
CA ILE A 19 14.37 -6.26 -0.50
C ILE A 19 13.99 -5.18 0.50
N HIS A 20 14.92 -4.86 1.41
CA HIS A 20 14.79 -3.73 2.31
C HIS A 20 16.00 -2.81 2.15
N VAL A 21 15.74 -1.53 1.86
CA VAL A 21 16.77 -0.47 1.72
C VAL A 21 17.89 -0.88 0.74
N GLY A 22 17.54 -1.55 -0.36
CA GLY A 22 18.49 -1.98 -1.39
C GLY A 22 19.23 -3.29 -1.11
N HIS A 23 18.95 -3.98 0.00
CA HIS A 23 19.51 -5.28 0.34
C HIS A 23 18.44 -6.37 0.30
N ALA A 24 18.75 -7.53 -0.29
CA ALA A 24 17.95 -8.72 -0.09
C ALA A 24 18.23 -9.26 1.31
N ILE A 25 17.17 -9.40 2.10
CA ILE A 25 17.25 -9.75 3.53
C ILE A 25 16.66 -11.13 3.82
N GLN A 26 15.81 -11.65 2.93
CA GLN A 26 15.12 -12.92 3.12
C GLN A 26 14.82 -13.57 1.77
N LYS A 27 15.05 -14.89 1.66
CA LYS A 27 14.53 -15.73 0.57
C LYS A 27 13.09 -16.12 0.90
N MET A 28 12.22 -16.10 -0.10
CA MET A 28 10.81 -16.41 0.02
C MET A 28 10.40 -17.46 -1.02
N THR A 29 9.37 -18.23 -0.68
CA THR A 29 8.62 -19.00 -1.67
C THR A 29 7.76 -18.08 -2.52
N GLU A 30 7.29 -18.59 -3.66
CA GLU A 30 6.36 -17.86 -4.53
C GLU A 30 5.03 -17.55 -3.84
N GLU A 31 4.49 -18.50 -3.06
CA GLU A 31 3.24 -18.34 -2.29
C GLU A 31 3.36 -17.24 -1.23
N GLU A 32 4.47 -17.20 -0.48
CA GLU A 32 4.73 -16.15 0.51
C GLU A 32 4.87 -14.78 -0.16
N ALA A 33 5.54 -14.72 -1.31
CA ALA A 33 5.70 -13.48 -2.06
C ALA A 33 4.35 -12.97 -2.58
N GLN A 34 3.51 -13.86 -3.12
CA GLN A 34 2.17 -13.51 -3.58
C GLN A 34 1.29 -13.03 -2.44
N THR A 35 1.26 -13.78 -1.33
CA THR A 35 0.48 -13.41 -0.13
C THR A 35 0.89 -12.03 0.39
N ALA A 36 2.19 -11.72 0.39
CA ALA A 36 2.67 -10.41 0.80
C ALA A 36 2.14 -9.30 -0.11
N TRP A 37 2.13 -9.49 -1.44
CA TRP A 37 1.56 -8.52 -2.38
C TRP A 37 0.06 -8.33 -2.19
N ASP A 38 -0.70 -9.42 -2.06
CA ASP A 38 -2.15 -9.37 -1.87
C ASP A 38 -2.51 -8.54 -0.61
N LEU A 39 -1.77 -8.74 0.48
CA LEU A 39 -1.97 -7.96 1.71
C LEU A 39 -1.64 -6.47 1.54
N TYR A 40 -0.59 -6.13 0.78
CA TYR A 40 -0.28 -4.73 0.49
C TYR A 40 -1.35 -4.06 -0.36
N ASP A 41 -1.90 -4.78 -1.34
CA ASP A 41 -3.00 -4.29 -2.16
C ASP A 41 -4.24 -4.02 -1.30
N GLU A 42 -4.62 -4.95 -0.42
CA GLU A 42 -5.73 -4.76 0.53
C GLU A 42 -5.54 -3.51 1.42
N MET A 43 -4.32 -3.30 1.94
CA MET A 43 -4.01 -2.13 2.77
C MET A 43 -4.12 -0.82 1.98
N PHE A 44 -3.60 -0.79 0.75
CA PHE A 44 -3.67 0.41 -0.09
C PHE A 44 -5.10 0.72 -0.56
N GLU A 45 -5.89 -0.31 -0.85
CA GLU A 45 -7.31 -0.14 -1.17
C GLU A 45 -8.08 0.43 0.03
N ALA A 46 -7.82 -0.07 1.24
CA ALA A 46 -8.43 0.45 2.46
C ALA A 46 -8.07 1.93 2.68
N GLU A 47 -6.79 2.31 2.55
CA GLU A 47 -6.35 3.70 2.68
C GLU A 47 -6.97 4.62 1.61
N ALA A 48 -7.08 4.14 0.37
CA ALA A 48 -7.70 4.89 -0.72
C ALA A 48 -9.20 5.13 -0.46
N ALA A 49 -9.92 4.10 0.00
CA ALA A 49 -11.34 4.19 0.34
C ALA A 49 -11.59 5.17 1.49
N GLU A 50 -10.77 5.14 2.53
CA GLU A 50 -10.84 6.10 3.65
C GLU A 50 -10.62 7.54 3.16
N ARG A 51 -9.63 7.75 2.29
CA ARG A 51 -9.33 9.07 1.72
C ARG A 51 -10.45 9.59 0.84
N GLU A 52 -11.08 8.71 0.05
CA GLU A 52 -12.22 9.07 -0.79
C GLU A 52 -13.44 9.44 0.07
N ALA A 53 -13.76 8.65 1.09
CA ALA A 53 -14.84 8.95 2.02
C ALA A 53 -14.65 10.31 2.72
N ALA A 54 -13.42 10.62 3.14
CA ALA A 54 -13.08 11.91 3.73
C ALA A 54 -13.24 13.08 2.73
N ALA A 55 -12.88 12.89 1.45
CA ALA A 55 -13.04 13.89 0.41
C ALA A 55 -14.52 14.18 0.11
N GLN A 56 -15.34 13.14 0.00
CA GLN A 56 -16.79 13.27 -0.21
C GLN A 56 -17.44 14.04 0.95
N ALA A 57 -17.12 13.69 2.21
CA ALA A 57 -17.63 14.38 3.38
C ALA A 57 -17.34 15.90 3.39
N GLY A 58 -16.17 16.33 2.89
CA GLY A 58 -15.80 17.74 2.77
C GLY A 58 -16.61 18.52 1.72
N ASP A 59 -16.96 17.88 0.60
CA ASP A 59 -17.77 18.49 -0.47
C ASP A 59 -19.21 18.75 0.00
N HIS A 60 -19.75 17.87 0.84
CA HIS A 60 -21.10 17.99 1.39
C HIS A 60 -21.27 19.19 2.34
N VAL A 61 -20.20 19.65 3.01
CA VAL A 61 -20.25 20.78 3.95
C VAL A 61 -20.27 22.14 3.23
N GLY A 62 -19.69 22.23 2.02
CA GLY A 62 -19.66 23.47 1.22
C GLY A 62 -21.01 23.88 0.63
N ALA A 63 -21.91 22.93 0.38
CA ALA A 63 -23.23 23.20 -0.22
C ALA A 63 -24.28 23.76 0.77
N GLY A 64 -24.03 23.67 2.09
CA GLY A 64 -24.95 24.13 3.13
C GLY A 64 -24.94 25.65 3.36
N HIS A 65 -23.80 26.32 3.15
CA HIS A 65 -23.65 27.75 3.47
C HIS A 65 -24.24 28.72 2.43
N ALA A 66 -24.53 28.27 1.21
CA ALA A 66 -25.10 29.13 0.17
C ALA A 66 -26.62 29.35 0.31
N ARG A 67 -27.32 28.52 1.10
CA ARG A 67 -28.78 28.58 1.22
C ARG A 67 -29.30 29.50 2.32
N ASP A 68 -28.42 29.95 3.24
CA ASP A 68 -28.82 30.73 4.41
C ASP A 68 -28.82 32.27 4.17
N ARG A 69 -28.20 32.73 3.07
CA ARG A 69 -28.14 34.17 2.73
C ARG A 69 -29.34 34.69 1.90
N ALA A 70 -30.28 33.83 1.54
CA ALA A 70 -31.41 34.21 0.67
C ALA A 70 -32.71 34.56 1.42
N LYS A 71 -32.68 34.65 2.77
CA LYS A 71 -33.86 34.98 3.60
C LYS A 71 -33.69 36.22 4.49
N GLY A 72 -32.62 37.00 4.32
CA GLY A 72 -32.38 38.25 5.05
C GLY A 72 -32.84 39.47 4.26
#